data_AF-A0A7Y6PUM7-F1
#
_entry.id   AF-A0A7Y6PUM7-F1
#
_cell.length_a   1.000
_cell.length_b   1.000
_cell.length_c   1.000
_cell.angle_alpha   90.00
_cell.angle_beta   90.00
_cell.angle_gamma   90.00
#
_symmetry.space_group_name_H-M   'P 1'
#
loop_
_entity.id
_entity.type
_entity.pdbx_description
1 polymer ?
#
loop_
_entity_poly.entity_id
_entity_poly.type
_entity_poly.pdbx_seq_one_letter_code
_entity_poly.pdbx_strand_id
1 'polypeptide(L)'
;MRFAILAMLVLSAGCPAKLDAALGEDNGAGSGSGGAGAPTECYVASDCVPAGPRCCDCPTHAVPATDPAQRACDEVDCEPMSCGSPMQAACEYGRCVLECSPVACDGASCAYGFVTDGNGCLTCECAAPPATECGIDTDCARVREDCCGCAMGGEDTAVLASQVSLHDATLSCPATPSCPGYDTCAPDLAAR
;
A
#
# COMPACT_ATOMS: atom_id res chain seq x y z
N MET A 1 49.34 28.58 -13.00
CA MET A 1 50.49 28.06 -12.23
C MET A 1 50.44 28.62 -10.82
N ARG A 2 50.08 27.79 -9.82
CA ARG A 2 50.51 27.90 -8.41
C ARG A 2 50.12 26.61 -7.69
N PHE A 3 51.15 25.87 -7.30
CA PHE A 3 51.14 24.62 -6.56
C PHE A 3 51.02 24.87 -5.05
N ALA A 4 50.31 23.99 -4.32
CA ALA A 4 50.52 23.56 -2.93
C ALA A 4 49.43 22.50 -2.63
N ILE A 5 49.66 21.18 -2.69
CA ILE A 5 50.37 20.27 -1.76
C ILE A 5 50.09 20.55 -0.27
N LEU A 6 49.18 19.76 0.32
CA LEU A 6 49.14 19.35 1.72
C LEU A 6 48.41 17.99 1.76
N ALA A 7 49.12 16.86 1.81
CA ALA A 7 49.64 16.17 3.00
C ALA A 7 48.56 15.38 3.78
N MET A 8 48.64 14.05 3.65
CA MET A 8 47.99 12.99 4.42
C MET A 8 48.19 13.11 5.94
N LEU A 9 47.23 12.63 6.76
CA LEU A 9 47.42 11.68 7.88
C LEU A 9 46.05 11.39 8.57
N VAL A 10 45.47 10.20 8.38
CA VAL A 10 45.42 9.03 9.30
C VAL A 10 44.37 9.11 10.41
N LEU A 11 43.44 8.13 10.45
CA LEU A 11 43.10 7.36 11.66
C LEU A 11 42.20 6.17 11.30
N SER A 12 42.83 5.02 11.06
CA SER A 12 42.22 3.69 11.04
C SER A 12 41.97 3.23 12.47
N ALA A 13 40.71 3.19 12.90
CA ALA A 13 40.31 2.54 14.14
C ALA A 13 40.25 1.01 13.89
N GLY A 14 41.29 0.31 14.34
CA GLY A 14 41.29 -1.14 14.45
C GLY A 14 40.59 -1.57 15.75
N CYS A 15 39.63 -2.49 15.63
CA CYS A 15 39.11 -3.23 16.77
C CYS A 15 40.04 -4.42 17.05
N PRO A 16 40.50 -4.62 18.31
CA PRO A 16 41.30 -5.78 18.68
C PRO A 16 40.43 -7.04 18.77
N ALA A 17 40.86 -8.08 18.07
CA ALA A 17 40.41 -9.46 18.27
C ALA A 17 41.27 -10.17 19.34
N LYS A 18 40.70 -11.25 19.91
CA LYS A 18 41.20 -12.30 20.83
C LYS A 18 40.53 -12.23 22.23
N LEU A 19 40.09 -13.32 22.88
CA LEU A 19 40.55 -14.71 22.81
C LEU A 19 39.56 -15.70 23.50
N ASP A 20 39.31 -16.84 22.84
CA ASP A 20 39.12 -18.25 23.28
C ASP A 20 38.13 -18.75 24.37
N ALA A 21 37.48 -19.86 23.96
CA ALA A 21 37.23 -21.13 24.67
C ALA A 21 35.88 -21.39 25.37
N ALA A 22 34.98 -22.10 24.65
CA ALA A 22 34.29 -23.29 25.16
C ALA A 22 33.81 -24.15 23.97
N LEU A 23 34.57 -25.20 23.64
CA LEU A 23 34.17 -26.22 22.69
C LEU A 23 33.25 -27.21 23.41
N GLY A 24 31.97 -27.23 23.04
CA GLY A 24 31.05 -28.33 23.29
C GLY A 24 30.92 -29.17 22.02
N GLU A 25 31.25 -30.45 22.13
CA GLU A 25 31.18 -31.45 21.05
C GLU A 25 29.75 -31.96 20.86
N ASP A 26 29.04 -31.41 19.88
CA ASP A 26 27.74 -31.96 19.46
C ASP A 26 27.85 -32.48 18.01
N ASN A 27 28.15 -33.78 17.90
CA ASN A 27 28.10 -34.52 16.65
C ASN A 27 26.65 -34.72 16.20
N GLY A 28 26.13 -33.76 15.43
CA GLY A 28 24.83 -33.85 14.75
C GLY A 28 24.99 -33.85 13.24
N ALA A 29 25.22 -35.02 12.65
CA ALA A 29 25.18 -35.22 11.21
C ALA A 29 23.75 -35.00 10.69
N GLY A 30 23.57 -33.97 9.87
CA GLY A 30 22.31 -33.65 9.20
C GLY A 30 22.58 -32.91 7.89
N SER A 31 23.14 -33.62 6.93
CA SER A 31 23.34 -33.14 5.56
C SER A 31 21.99 -33.15 4.83
N GLY A 32 21.51 -31.97 4.47
CA GLY A 32 20.27 -31.76 3.74
C GLY A 32 20.31 -30.46 2.95
N SER A 33 21.23 -30.37 1.98
CA SER A 33 21.17 -29.33 0.94
C SER A 33 20.01 -29.63 0.00
N GLY A 34 18.90 -28.92 0.18
CA GLY A 34 17.80 -28.87 -0.76
C GLY A 34 17.04 -27.57 -0.56
N GLY A 35 17.39 -26.53 -1.34
CA GLY A 35 16.69 -25.25 -1.47
C GLY A 35 16.26 -24.61 -0.16
N ALA A 36 17.06 -23.68 0.38
CA ALA A 36 16.70 -22.87 1.54
C ALA A 36 15.45 -22.02 1.24
N GLY A 37 14.26 -22.64 1.39
CA GLY A 37 13.02 -21.93 1.53
C GLY A 37 13.13 -21.02 2.74
N ALA A 38 12.51 -19.84 2.67
CA ALA A 38 12.39 -18.98 3.85
C ALA A 38 11.87 -19.81 5.04
N PRO A 39 12.33 -19.51 6.27
CA PRO A 39 11.85 -20.22 7.45
C PRO A 39 10.32 -20.20 7.46
N THR A 40 9.71 -21.36 7.70
CA THR A 40 8.27 -21.48 7.86
C THR A 40 7.87 -20.78 9.16
N GLU A 41 7.06 -19.73 9.03
CA GLU A 41 6.62 -18.87 10.13
C GLU A 41 5.34 -19.39 10.80
N CYS A 42 4.52 -20.14 10.07
CA CYS A 42 3.24 -20.68 10.52
C CYS A 42 2.93 -22.04 9.87
N TYR A 43 2.06 -22.83 10.48
CA TYR A 43 1.48 -24.05 9.92
C TYR A 43 -0.04 -23.97 9.78
N VAL A 44 -0.69 -23.19 10.64
CA VAL A 44 -2.13 -22.96 10.66
C VAL A 44 -2.44 -21.48 10.91
N ALA A 45 -3.65 -21.04 10.59
CA ALA A 45 -4.06 -19.64 10.77
C ALA A 45 -3.92 -19.16 12.23
N SER A 46 -4.10 -20.04 13.22
CA SER A 46 -3.93 -19.71 14.64
C SER A 46 -2.48 -19.44 15.07
N ASP A 47 -1.49 -19.77 14.22
CA ASP A 47 -0.10 -19.40 14.46
C ASP A 47 0.17 -17.94 14.07
N CYS A 48 -0.81 -17.28 13.46
CA CYS A 48 -0.71 -15.91 12.97
C CYS A 48 -1.69 -15.00 13.72
N VAL A 49 -1.32 -13.73 13.83
CA VAL A 49 -2.13 -12.69 14.47
C VAL A 49 -2.12 -11.42 13.61
N PRO A 50 -3.26 -10.71 13.52
CA PRO A 50 -3.29 -9.39 12.86
C PRO A 50 -2.40 -8.40 13.60
N ALA A 51 -1.63 -7.60 12.87
CA ALA A 51 -0.72 -6.60 13.43
C ALA A 51 -0.80 -5.28 12.65
N GLY A 52 -0.61 -4.18 13.37
CA GLY A 52 -0.52 -2.82 12.85
C GLY A 52 0.87 -2.22 13.04
N PRO A 53 1.16 -1.03 12.48
CA PRO A 53 2.41 -0.31 12.73
C PRO A 53 2.64 0.01 14.22
N ARG A 54 1.57 0.05 15.01
CA ARG A 54 1.55 0.19 16.47
C ARG A 54 0.49 -0.74 17.04
N CYS A 55 0.59 -1.03 18.35
CA CYS A 55 -0.35 -1.92 19.05
C CYS A 55 -1.81 -1.50 18.92
N CYS A 56 -2.07 -0.19 18.90
CA CYS A 56 -3.40 0.38 18.73
C CYS A 56 -3.58 1.06 17.37
N ASP A 57 -2.90 0.57 16.32
CA ASP A 57 -3.26 0.92 14.95
C ASP A 57 -4.08 -0.21 14.34
N CYS A 58 -4.90 0.11 13.34
CA CYS A 58 -5.61 -0.93 12.61
C CYS A 58 -4.62 -1.91 11.95
N PRO A 59 -4.97 -3.20 11.89
CA PRO A 59 -4.09 -4.19 11.31
C PRO A 59 -3.86 -3.88 9.83
N THR A 60 -2.61 -3.96 9.39
CA THR A 60 -2.20 -3.77 7.99
C THR A 60 -1.41 -4.96 7.46
N HIS A 61 -1.02 -5.87 8.35
CA HIS A 61 -0.30 -7.09 8.05
C HIS A 61 -0.61 -8.16 9.11
N ALA A 62 -0.06 -9.36 8.94
CA ALA A 62 -0.11 -10.41 9.95
C ALA A 62 1.32 -10.85 10.28
N VAL A 63 1.53 -11.23 11.53
CA VAL A 63 2.81 -11.72 12.05
C VAL A 63 2.61 -13.04 12.77
N PRO A 64 3.67 -13.83 13.01
CA PRO A 64 3.58 -15.01 13.85
C PRO A 64 3.16 -14.63 15.28
N ALA A 65 2.33 -15.45 15.92
CA ALA A 65 1.95 -15.29 17.32
C ALA A 65 3.15 -15.36 18.29
N THR A 66 4.29 -15.87 17.81
CA THR A 66 5.56 -15.92 18.55
C THR A 66 6.41 -14.67 18.37
N ASP A 67 5.99 -13.70 17.55
CA ASP A 67 6.72 -12.46 17.31
C ASP A 67 6.87 -11.65 18.62
N PRO A 68 8.11 -11.24 18.99
CA PRO A 68 8.34 -10.50 20.22
C PRO A 68 7.68 -9.11 20.23
N ALA A 69 7.46 -8.49 19.06
CA ALA A 69 6.75 -7.21 18.97
C ALA A 69 5.26 -7.38 19.30
N GLN A 70 4.66 -8.50 18.92
CA GLN A 70 3.28 -8.80 19.31
C GLN A 70 3.15 -8.95 20.83
N ARG A 71 4.08 -9.67 21.46
CA ARG A 71 4.06 -9.85 22.93
C ARG A 71 4.15 -8.53 23.69
N ALA A 72 4.80 -7.51 23.11
CA ALA A 72 4.84 -6.19 23.70
C ALA A 72 3.48 -5.47 23.64
N CYS A 73 2.60 -5.86 22.71
CA CYS A 73 1.25 -5.31 22.57
C CYS A 73 0.20 -6.02 23.44
N ASP A 74 0.45 -7.24 23.90
CA ASP A 74 -0.50 -8.01 24.73
C ASP A 74 -0.84 -7.31 26.07
N GLU A 75 0.06 -6.47 26.58
CA GLU A 75 -0.13 -5.69 27.80
C GLU A 75 -0.70 -4.27 27.55
N VAL A 76 -0.89 -3.89 26.29
CA VAL A 76 -1.39 -2.56 25.91
C VAL A 76 -2.92 -2.59 25.82
N ASP A 77 -3.56 -1.85 26.71
CA ASP A 77 -5.02 -1.65 26.68
C ASP A 77 -5.36 -0.62 25.59
N CYS A 78 -5.93 -1.09 24.48
CA CYS A 78 -6.39 -0.22 23.39
C CYS A 78 -7.90 0.03 23.52
N GLU A 79 -8.31 1.28 23.34
CA GLU A 79 -9.74 1.61 23.17
C GLU A 79 -10.32 0.88 21.95
N PRO A 80 -11.62 0.54 21.95
CA PRO A 80 -12.24 -0.16 20.84
C PRO A 80 -12.15 0.69 19.57
N MET A 81 -11.27 0.25 18.65
CA MET A 81 -11.07 0.92 17.38
C MET A 81 -12.10 0.47 16.36
N SER A 82 -12.63 1.42 15.59
CA SER A 82 -13.48 1.13 14.43
C SER A 82 -12.61 0.87 13.20
N CYS A 83 -11.87 -0.25 13.22
CA CYS A 83 -11.12 -0.72 12.06
C CYS A 83 -12.08 -1.39 11.09
N GLY A 84 -12.31 -0.76 9.94
CA GLY A 84 -13.30 -1.09 8.89
C GLY A 84 -13.89 -2.51 8.86
N SER A 85 -13.73 -3.22 7.75
CA SER A 85 -14.20 -4.59 7.62
C SER A 85 -13.31 -5.55 8.42
N PRO A 86 -13.85 -6.71 8.86
CA PRO A 86 -13.10 -7.66 9.67
C PRO A 86 -11.96 -8.28 8.85
N MET A 87 -10.72 -7.97 9.21
CA MET A 87 -9.54 -8.68 8.68
C MET A 87 -9.12 -9.78 9.64
N GLN A 88 -8.65 -10.89 9.09
CA GLN A 88 -8.15 -12.04 9.84
C GLN A 88 -6.74 -12.40 9.38
N ALA A 89 -5.96 -12.96 10.30
CA ALA A 89 -4.67 -13.51 9.95
C ALA A 89 -4.84 -14.94 9.43
N ALA A 90 -4.11 -15.27 8.37
CA ALA A 90 -4.09 -16.60 7.77
C ALA A 90 -2.65 -17.08 7.59
N CYS A 91 -2.50 -18.40 7.51
CA CYS A 91 -1.22 -19.01 7.17
C CYS A 91 -1.25 -19.47 5.72
N GLU A 92 -0.56 -18.76 4.85
CA GLU A 92 -0.43 -19.10 3.44
C GLU A 92 1.00 -19.49 3.11
N TYR A 93 1.19 -20.72 2.65
CA TYR A 93 2.51 -21.25 2.24
C TYR A 93 3.61 -21.08 3.30
N GLY A 94 3.22 -21.18 4.58
CA GLY A 94 4.13 -21.04 5.70
C GLY A 94 4.48 -19.60 6.06
N ARG A 95 3.67 -18.62 5.63
CA ARG A 95 3.81 -17.19 5.99
C ARG A 95 2.50 -16.65 6.51
N CYS A 96 2.60 -15.77 7.50
CA CYS A 96 1.43 -15.05 8.00
C CYS A 96 1.04 -13.95 7.01
N VAL A 97 -0.21 -13.97 6.57
CA VAL A 97 -0.80 -12.95 5.69
C VAL A 97 -2.07 -12.40 6.33
N LEU A 98 -2.36 -11.14 6.05
CA LEU A 98 -3.62 -10.52 6.44
C LEU A 98 -4.60 -10.64 5.27
N GLU A 99 -5.78 -11.17 5.54
CA GLU A 99 -6.84 -11.33 4.54
C GLU A 99 -8.17 -10.81 5.06
N CYS A 100 -9.09 -10.54 4.13
CA CYS A 100 -10.44 -10.14 4.49
C CYS A 100 -11.23 -11.34 5.01
N SER A 101 -11.87 -11.19 6.16
CA SER A 101 -12.79 -12.22 6.65
C SER A 101 -13.99 -12.30 5.70
N PRO A 102 -14.55 -13.49 5.46
CA PRO A 102 -15.73 -13.65 4.64
C PRO A 102 -16.89 -12.85 5.25
N VAL A 103 -17.37 -11.85 4.51
CA VAL A 103 -18.47 -11.01 4.96
C VAL A 103 -19.79 -11.73 4.68
N ALA A 104 -20.48 -12.14 5.74
CA ALA A 104 -21.82 -12.70 5.66
C ALA A 104 -22.86 -11.57 5.80
N CYS A 105 -23.32 -11.03 4.67
CA CYS A 105 -24.40 -10.05 4.65
C CYS A 105 -25.73 -10.79 4.52
N ASP A 106 -26.39 -11.06 5.64
CA ASP A 106 -27.63 -11.84 5.69
C ASP A 106 -28.69 -11.26 4.73
N GLY A 107 -28.95 -11.97 3.63
CA GLY A 107 -30.01 -11.64 2.68
C GLY A 107 -29.78 -10.40 1.81
N ALA A 108 -28.60 -9.77 1.88
CA ALA A 108 -28.29 -8.61 1.04
C ALA A 108 -27.81 -9.05 -0.35
N SER A 109 -28.49 -8.59 -1.39
CA SER A 109 -27.99 -8.65 -2.76
C SER A 109 -27.88 -7.22 -3.31
N CYS A 110 -26.65 -6.83 -3.66
CA CYS A 110 -26.38 -5.49 -4.16
C CYS A 110 -26.24 -5.53 -5.69
N ALA A 111 -27.05 -4.74 -6.39
CA ALA A 111 -27.06 -4.70 -7.87
C ALA A 111 -25.70 -4.32 -8.48
N TYR A 112 -24.90 -3.52 -7.75
CA TYR A 112 -23.59 -3.02 -8.17
C TYR A 112 -22.44 -3.58 -7.32
N GLY A 113 -22.69 -4.66 -6.58
CA GLY A 113 -21.72 -5.22 -5.63
C GLY A 113 -21.69 -4.47 -4.30
N PHE A 114 -20.79 -4.90 -3.42
CA PHE A 114 -20.60 -4.33 -2.09
C PHE A 114 -19.48 -3.29 -2.10
N VAL A 115 -19.58 -2.31 -1.20
CA VAL A 115 -18.52 -1.32 -0.97
C VAL A 115 -17.30 -2.03 -0.38
N THR A 116 -16.11 -1.67 -0.85
CA THR A 116 -14.85 -2.04 -0.21
C THR A 116 -14.39 -0.95 0.75
N ASP A 117 -13.87 -1.33 1.91
CA ASP A 117 -13.26 -0.41 2.86
C ASP A 117 -11.85 0.02 2.42
N GLY A 118 -11.17 0.82 3.26
CA GLY A 118 -9.80 1.28 3.02
C GLY A 118 -8.74 0.16 2.97
N ASN A 119 -9.09 -1.06 3.40
CA ASN A 119 -8.23 -2.24 3.33
C ASN A 119 -8.54 -3.11 2.11
N GLY A 120 -9.49 -2.71 1.27
CA GLY A 120 -9.95 -3.48 0.11
C GLY A 120 -10.91 -4.61 0.47
N CYS A 121 -11.39 -4.66 1.71
CA CYS A 121 -12.31 -5.69 2.17
C CYS A 121 -13.75 -5.29 1.92
N LEU A 122 -14.57 -6.23 1.45
CA LEU A 122 -16.00 -5.99 1.24
C LEU A 122 -16.67 -5.65 2.57
N THR A 123 -17.68 -4.80 2.52
CA THR A 123 -18.55 -4.42 3.63
C THR A 123 -19.98 -4.92 3.32
N CYS A 124 -20.91 -4.78 4.26
CA CYS A 124 -22.33 -5.03 3.98
C CYS A 124 -23.10 -3.83 3.41
N GLU A 125 -22.38 -2.79 2.99
CA GLU A 125 -22.98 -1.65 2.31
C GLU A 125 -23.01 -1.91 0.80
N CYS A 126 -24.13 -1.60 0.15
CA CYS A 126 -24.22 -1.71 -1.30
C CYS A 126 -23.51 -0.55 -1.98
N ALA A 127 -22.69 -0.87 -2.98
CA ALA A 127 -22.09 0.14 -3.84
C ALA A 127 -23.19 0.91 -4.58
N ALA A 128 -23.00 2.22 -4.72
CA ALA A 128 -23.80 3.02 -5.62
C ALA A 128 -23.61 2.52 -7.07
N PRO A 129 -24.58 2.76 -7.97
CA PRO A 129 -24.35 2.57 -9.40
C PRO A 129 -23.01 3.20 -9.79
N PRO A 130 -22.19 2.54 -10.63
CA PRO A 130 -21.06 3.22 -11.23
C PRO A 130 -21.66 4.43 -11.92
N ALA A 131 -21.15 5.61 -11.59
CA ALA A 131 -21.63 6.83 -12.19
C ALA A 131 -21.18 6.75 -13.66
N THR A 132 -22.09 6.30 -14.51
CA THR A 132 -21.74 5.77 -15.83
C THR A 132 -21.50 6.88 -16.82
N GLU A 133 -22.16 8.01 -16.69
CA GLU A 133 -22.05 9.14 -17.60
C GLU A 133 -22.47 10.42 -16.88
N CYS A 134 -22.11 11.56 -17.48
CA CYS A 134 -22.68 12.84 -17.13
C CYS A 134 -24.20 12.79 -17.33
N GLY A 135 -24.98 12.70 -16.25
CA GLY A 135 -26.44 12.70 -16.35
C GLY A 135 -27.01 14.07 -16.72
N ILE A 136 -26.34 15.12 -16.26
CA ILE A 136 -26.59 16.53 -16.57
C ILE A 136 -25.25 17.28 -16.58
N ASP A 137 -25.20 18.42 -17.27
CA ASP A 137 -23.98 19.22 -17.44
C ASP A 137 -23.31 19.59 -16.11
N THR A 138 -24.10 19.78 -15.04
CA THR A 138 -23.60 20.16 -13.70
C THR A 138 -22.87 19.04 -12.96
N ASP A 139 -23.06 17.78 -13.37
CA ASP A 139 -22.46 16.63 -12.70
C ASP A 139 -21.05 16.33 -13.25
N CYS A 140 -20.64 17.06 -14.28
CA CYS A 140 -19.37 16.88 -14.94
C CYS A 140 -18.50 18.12 -14.88
N ALA A 141 -17.20 17.85 -14.72
CA ALA A 141 -16.16 18.82 -14.89
C ALA A 141 -15.52 18.58 -16.25
N ARG A 142 -15.36 19.67 -17.01
CA ARG A 142 -14.46 19.69 -18.15
C ARG A 142 -13.04 19.50 -17.62
N VAL A 143 -12.37 18.44 -18.07
CA VAL A 143 -10.99 18.14 -17.74
C VAL A 143 -10.19 17.96 -19.02
N ARG A 144 -8.88 18.06 -18.89
CA ARG A 144 -7.93 17.80 -19.97
C ARG A 144 -7.94 16.31 -20.32
N GLU A 145 -8.12 15.99 -21.60
CA GLU A 145 -8.05 14.60 -22.10
C GLU A 145 -6.59 14.14 -22.25
N ASP A 146 -5.70 15.09 -22.49
CA ASP A 146 -4.26 14.87 -22.62
C ASP A 146 -3.44 15.79 -21.69
N CYS A 147 -2.12 15.78 -21.84
CA CYS A 147 -1.25 16.63 -21.02
C CYS A 147 -1.34 18.12 -21.35
N CYS A 148 -1.93 18.47 -22.48
CA CYS A 148 -2.00 19.81 -22.99
C CYS A 148 -3.35 20.47 -22.67
N GLY A 149 -4.44 19.71 -22.70
CA GLY A 149 -5.79 20.25 -22.68
C GLY A 149 -6.03 21.20 -23.86
N CYS A 150 -7.27 21.59 -24.08
CA CYS A 150 -7.59 22.52 -25.17
C CYS A 150 -6.87 23.87 -25.04
N ALA A 151 -6.62 24.33 -23.80
CA ALA A 151 -6.03 25.64 -23.55
C ALA A 151 -4.57 25.75 -24.05
N MET A 152 -3.88 24.61 -24.21
CA MET A 152 -2.51 24.57 -24.76
C MET A 152 -2.45 23.88 -26.13
N GLY A 153 -3.59 23.58 -26.75
CA GLY A 153 -3.69 23.03 -28.10
C GLY A 153 -3.84 21.51 -28.17
N GLY A 154 -4.24 20.87 -27.07
CA GLY A 154 -4.67 19.48 -26.99
C GLY A 154 -6.20 19.33 -26.99
N GLU A 155 -6.69 18.27 -26.37
CA GLU A 155 -8.12 17.94 -26.25
C GLU A 155 -8.61 17.97 -24.79
N ASP A 156 -9.90 18.27 -24.62
CA ASP A 156 -10.59 18.21 -23.33
C ASP A 156 -11.72 17.20 -23.41
N THR A 157 -11.99 16.55 -22.29
CA THR A 157 -13.08 15.60 -22.12
C THR A 157 -13.94 16.00 -20.91
N ALA A 158 -15.08 15.33 -20.74
CA ALA A 158 -15.95 15.51 -19.58
C ALA A 158 -15.83 14.27 -18.69
N VAL A 159 -15.51 14.49 -17.42
CA VAL A 159 -15.56 13.44 -16.40
C VAL A 159 -16.45 13.91 -15.26
N LEU A 160 -16.95 12.96 -14.48
CA LEU A 160 -17.74 13.30 -13.30
C LEU A 160 -16.94 14.20 -12.37
N ALA A 161 -17.59 15.20 -11.79
CA ALA A 161 -16.95 16.15 -10.88
C ALA A 161 -16.23 15.45 -9.72
N SER A 162 -16.73 14.29 -9.29
CA SER A 162 -16.11 13.44 -8.26
C SER A 162 -14.87 12.66 -8.72
N GLN A 163 -14.62 12.56 -10.03
CA GLN A 163 -13.55 11.75 -10.63
C GLN A 163 -12.41 12.57 -11.22
N VAL A 164 -12.47 13.90 -11.16
CA VAL A 164 -11.44 14.81 -11.70
C VAL A 164 -10.04 14.42 -11.22
N SER A 165 -9.84 14.22 -9.92
CA SER A 165 -8.53 13.88 -9.36
C SER A 165 -8.02 12.51 -9.80
N LEU A 166 -8.92 11.54 -9.99
CA LEU A 166 -8.57 10.22 -10.49
C LEU A 166 -8.15 10.31 -11.96
N HIS A 167 -8.90 11.06 -12.77
CA HIS A 167 -8.59 11.30 -14.18
C HIS A 167 -7.24 12.01 -14.35
N ASP A 168 -6.99 13.10 -13.61
CA ASP A 168 -5.70 13.80 -13.70
C ASP A 168 -4.51 12.91 -13.32
N ALA A 169 -4.70 12.00 -12.37
CA ALA A 169 -3.67 11.05 -11.95
C ALA A 169 -3.33 10.02 -13.05
N THR A 170 -4.28 9.63 -13.91
CA THR A 170 -4.00 8.67 -14.99
C THR A 170 -3.17 9.28 -16.11
N LEU A 171 -3.30 10.58 -16.38
CA LEU A 171 -2.60 11.26 -17.47
C LEU A 171 -1.07 11.25 -17.32
N SER A 172 -0.54 11.09 -16.09
CA SER A 172 0.90 10.92 -15.82
C SER A 172 1.81 11.95 -16.52
N CYS A 173 1.39 13.21 -16.51
CA CYS A 173 2.01 14.21 -17.36
C CYS A 173 3.34 14.75 -16.82
N PRO A 174 4.30 15.08 -17.72
CA PRO A 174 5.55 15.69 -17.31
C PRO A 174 5.31 17.10 -16.76
N ALA A 175 6.22 17.59 -15.91
CA ALA A 175 6.15 18.93 -15.35
C ALA A 175 6.11 20.05 -16.41
N THR A 176 6.63 19.78 -17.61
CA THR A 176 6.63 20.69 -18.75
C THR A 176 6.21 19.93 -20.01
N PRO A 177 4.89 19.79 -20.28
CA PRO A 177 4.42 19.15 -21.49
C PRO A 177 4.72 20.02 -22.71
N SER A 178 5.15 19.39 -23.82
CA SER A 178 5.43 20.08 -25.08
C SER A 178 4.13 20.24 -25.86
N CYS A 179 3.45 21.37 -25.66
CA CYS A 179 2.15 21.63 -26.25
C CYS A 179 2.21 22.58 -27.44
N PRO A 180 1.26 22.50 -28.40
CA PRO A 180 1.26 23.37 -29.58
C PRO A 180 1.12 24.88 -29.29
N GLY A 181 0.61 25.25 -28.11
CA GLY A 181 0.62 26.62 -27.60
C GLY A 181 -0.44 27.55 -28.20
N TYR A 182 -1.53 26.99 -28.74
CA TYR A 182 -2.71 27.74 -29.18
C TYR A 182 -3.96 27.21 -28.49
N ASP A 183 -4.90 28.09 -28.18
CA ASP A 183 -6.16 27.73 -27.52
C ASP A 183 -7.14 27.14 -28.55
N THR A 184 -7.51 25.87 -28.37
CA THR A 184 -8.53 25.17 -29.16
C THR A 184 -9.87 25.06 -28.43
N CYS A 185 -9.99 25.63 -27.24
CA CYS A 185 -11.21 25.53 -26.46
C CYS A 185 -12.36 26.20 -27.21
N ALA A 186 -13.47 25.48 -27.35
CA ALA A 186 -14.72 26.10 -27.78
C ALA A 186 -15.06 27.24 -26.80
N PRO A 187 -15.35 28.47 -27.27
CA PRO A 187 -15.81 29.53 -26.41
C PRO A 187 -17.14 29.11 -25.76
N ASP A 188 -17.21 29.24 -24.43
CA ASP A 188 -18.41 29.13 -23.59
C ASP A 188 -19.06 27.75 -23.38
N LEU A 189 -18.29 26.79 -22.86
CA LEU A 189 -18.85 25.78 -21.92
C LEU A 189 -18.37 25.99 -20.47
N ALA A 190 -17.63 27.07 -20.18
CA ALA A 190 -16.91 27.23 -18.92
C ALA A 190 -17.75 27.74 -17.72
N ALA A 191 -19.06 27.96 -17.87
CA ALA A 191 -19.90 28.43 -16.75
C ALA A 191 -21.40 28.21 -17.00
N ARG A 192 -21.85 26.96 -17.03
CA ARG A 192 -23.27 26.63 -16.85
C ARG A 192 -23.44 25.54 -15.81
#